data_AF-A7TBU1-F1
#
_entry.id   AF-A7TBU1-F1
#
_cell.length_a   1.000
_cell.length_b   1.000
_cell.length_c   1.000
_cell.angle_alpha   90.00
_cell.angle_beta   90.00
_cell.angle_gamma   90.00
#
_symmetry.space_group_name_H-M   'P 1'
#
loop_
_entity.id
_entity.type
_entity.pdbx_description
1 polymer ?
#
loop_
_entity_poly.entity_id
_entity_poly.type
_entity_poly.pdbx_seq_one_letter_code
_entity_poly.pdbx_strand_id
1 'polypeptide(L)'
;MTEDTAILSSTELSFNDFKKEVLNDYKIARISRECSLLGRREVLTGKAKFGIFGDGKEVPQLAMAKAFQKGDFRSGYYRDQTFMMAIGELTAQQFFAGLYAHPSLEADPMSAGRQMGGHFATHSLDENGEWKNLTQQYNSSADISPTAGQMPRLLGLAQASKAYREVKELNSATQFSNKGNEVAWGTIGNASTSE
;
A
#
# COMPACT_ATOMS: atom_id res chain seq x y z
N MET A 1 5.89 36.03 -19.27
CA MET A 1 5.91 34.72 -19.95
C MET A 1 5.70 33.68 -18.88
N THR A 2 4.44 33.28 -18.69
CA THR A 2 4.08 32.16 -17.80
C THR A 2 4.30 30.90 -18.62
N GLU A 3 5.30 30.11 -18.24
CA GLU A 3 5.58 28.83 -18.88
C GLU A 3 4.42 27.87 -18.59
N ASP A 4 3.66 27.57 -19.64
CA ASP A 4 2.70 26.48 -19.67
C ASP A 4 3.45 25.18 -19.34
N THR A 5 3.19 24.65 -18.15
CA THR A 5 3.69 23.32 -17.77
C THR A 5 2.94 22.31 -18.62
N ALA A 6 3.59 21.83 -19.68
CA ALA A 6 3.04 20.81 -20.56
C ALA A 6 2.77 19.52 -19.77
N ILE A 7 1.49 19.27 -19.47
CA ILE A 7 1.01 17.99 -18.98
C ILE A 7 1.20 16.98 -20.12
N LEU A 8 2.27 16.21 -20.05
CA LEU A 8 2.57 15.16 -21.00
C LEU A 8 1.52 14.04 -20.86
N SER A 9 0.77 13.83 -21.96
CA SER A 9 -0.15 12.71 -22.25
C SER A 9 -1.51 12.71 -21.53
N SER A 10 -2.42 13.60 -21.93
CA SER A 10 -3.86 13.45 -21.65
C SER A 10 -4.60 12.91 -22.87
N THR A 11 -4.76 11.60 -22.97
CA THR A 11 -5.95 11.08 -23.66
C THR A 11 -7.14 11.63 -22.86
N GLU A 12 -7.97 12.49 -23.45
CA GLU A 12 -9.15 13.00 -22.75
C GLU A 12 -10.00 11.81 -22.27
N LEU A 13 -10.15 11.69 -20.96
CA LEU A 13 -10.91 10.62 -20.35
C LEU A 13 -12.37 10.77 -20.80
N SER A 14 -12.92 9.75 -21.47
CA SER A 14 -14.32 9.81 -21.89
C SER A 14 -15.23 9.88 -20.65
N PHE A 15 -16.41 10.50 -20.78
CA PHE A 15 -17.40 10.52 -19.69
C PHE A 15 -17.72 9.10 -19.17
N ASN A 16 -17.76 8.12 -20.07
CA ASN A 16 -18.01 6.73 -19.71
C ASN A 16 -16.87 6.11 -18.91
N ASP A 17 -15.62 6.43 -19.23
CA ASP A 17 -14.46 5.91 -18.50
C ASP A 17 -14.34 6.60 -17.15
N PHE A 18 -14.56 7.92 -17.09
CA PHE A 18 -14.70 8.66 -15.83
C PHE A 18 -15.78 8.06 -14.93
N LYS A 19 -16.98 7.80 -15.47
CA LYS A 19 -18.07 7.20 -14.70
C LYS A 19 -17.70 5.81 -14.17
N LYS A 20 -17.05 4.97 -14.98
CA LYS A 20 -16.58 3.65 -14.55
C LYS A 20 -15.57 3.77 -13.40
N GLU A 21 -14.63 4.70 -13.52
CA GLU A 21 -13.62 4.96 -12.50
C GLU A 21 -14.25 5.41 -11.17
N VAL A 22 -15.16 6.38 -11.21
CA VAL A 22 -15.89 6.87 -10.02
C VAL A 22 -16.69 5.74 -9.36
N LEU A 23 -17.37 4.90 -10.14
CA LEU A 23 -18.13 3.77 -9.59
C LEU A 23 -17.22 2.71 -8.95
N ASN A 24 -16.05 2.47 -9.55
CA ASN A 24 -15.06 1.55 -9.00
C ASN A 24 -14.48 2.08 -7.67
N ASP A 25 -14.09 3.34 -7.63
CA ASP A 25 -13.58 4.00 -6.42
C ASP A 25 -14.63 3.99 -5.30
N TYR A 26 -15.89 4.33 -5.63
CA TYR A 26 -17.00 4.26 -4.70
C TYR A 26 -17.19 2.84 -4.15
N LYS A 27 -17.13 1.83 -5.01
CA LYS A 27 -17.22 0.42 -4.60
C LYS A 27 -16.11 0.05 -3.62
N ILE A 28 -14.85 0.39 -3.92
CA ILE A 28 -13.70 0.10 -3.04
C ILE A 28 -13.86 0.82 -1.69
N ALA A 29 -14.20 2.12 -1.70
CA ALA A 29 -14.45 2.89 -0.48
C ALA A 29 -15.54 2.24 0.39
N ARG A 30 -16.66 1.83 -0.23
CA ARG A 30 -17.76 1.17 0.47
C ARG A 30 -17.34 -0.18 1.05
N ILE A 31 -16.62 -1.01 0.29
CA ILE A 31 -16.10 -2.29 0.79
C ILE A 31 -15.18 -2.07 1.99
N SER A 32 -14.24 -1.12 1.90
CA SER A 32 -13.33 -0.79 3.00
C SER A 32 -14.08 -0.29 4.24
N ARG A 33 -15.09 0.57 4.06
CA ARG A 33 -15.94 1.05 5.15
C ARG A 33 -16.72 -0.08 5.81
N GLU A 34 -17.35 -0.95 5.03
CA GLU A 34 -18.12 -2.08 5.57
C GLU A 34 -17.22 -3.10 6.28
N CYS A 35 -16.02 -3.39 5.75
CA CYS A 35 -15.03 -4.22 6.43
C CYS A 35 -14.65 -3.64 7.79
N SER A 36 -14.48 -2.32 7.88
CA SER A 36 -14.17 -1.64 9.15
C SER A 36 -15.30 -1.75 10.17
N LEU A 37 -16.56 -1.58 9.75
CA LEU A 37 -17.73 -1.68 10.62
C LEU A 37 -17.94 -3.12 11.13
N LEU A 38 -17.84 -4.09 10.23
CA LEU A 38 -17.94 -5.51 10.56
C LEU A 38 -16.79 -5.96 11.45
N GLY A 39 -15.55 -5.62 11.09
CA GLY A 39 -14.36 -5.95 11.89
C GLY A 39 -14.47 -5.41 13.32
N ARG A 40 -14.97 -4.17 13.50
CA ARG A 40 -15.25 -3.60 14.82
C ARG A 40 -16.20 -4.48 15.62
N ARG A 41 -17.27 -4.97 15.00
CA ARG A 41 -18.23 -5.87 15.66
C ARG A 41 -17.60 -7.21 16.04
N GLU A 42 -16.80 -7.81 15.17
CA GLU A 42 -16.12 -9.09 15.44
C GLU A 42 -15.15 -8.97 16.63
N VAL A 43 -14.43 -7.85 16.74
CA VAL A 43 -13.55 -7.56 17.89
C VAL A 43 -14.34 -7.30 19.16
N LEU A 44 -15.38 -6.45 19.12
CA LEU A 44 -16.20 -6.14 20.29
C LEU A 44 -16.97 -7.34 20.85
N THR A 45 -17.21 -8.36 20.01
CA THR A 45 -17.85 -9.62 20.41
C THR A 45 -16.86 -10.71 20.79
N GLY A 46 -15.55 -10.40 20.84
CA GLY A 46 -14.50 -11.31 21.30
C GLY A 46 -14.12 -12.41 20.31
N LYS A 47 -14.61 -12.36 19.06
CA LYS A 47 -14.27 -13.36 18.03
C LYS A 47 -12.91 -13.09 17.39
N ALA A 48 -12.48 -11.84 17.37
CA ALA A 48 -11.16 -11.41 16.93
C ALA A 48 -10.39 -10.77 18.08
N LYS A 49 -9.07 -10.96 18.12
CA LYS A 49 -8.22 -10.57 19.28
C LYS A 49 -7.98 -9.06 19.37
N PHE A 50 -7.77 -8.41 18.25
CA PHE A 50 -7.46 -6.98 18.15
C PHE A 50 -7.94 -6.46 16.79
N GLY A 51 -8.38 -5.20 16.74
CA GLY A 51 -8.68 -4.56 15.48
C GLY A 51 -8.54 -3.06 15.53
N ILE A 52 -7.76 -2.56 14.58
CA ILE A 52 -7.66 -1.16 14.22
C ILE A 52 -7.98 -1.04 12.73
N PHE A 53 -8.88 -0.13 12.39
CA PHE A 53 -9.48 -0.10 11.05
C PHE A 53 -9.19 1.22 10.34
N GLY A 54 -9.29 1.21 9.01
CA GLY A 54 -8.97 2.35 8.14
C GLY A 54 -10.09 3.38 7.95
N ASP A 55 -11.19 3.29 8.70
CA ASP A 55 -12.40 4.11 8.47
C ASP A 55 -12.11 5.62 8.54
N GLY A 56 -12.74 6.39 7.64
CA GLY A 56 -12.60 7.85 7.54
C GLY A 56 -11.42 8.35 6.71
N LYS A 57 -10.68 7.45 6.03
CA LYS A 57 -9.52 7.77 5.18
C LYS A 57 -9.67 7.23 3.75
N GLU A 58 -10.87 6.82 3.37
CA GLU A 58 -11.12 6.12 2.12
C GLU A 58 -10.76 6.97 0.89
N VAL A 59 -11.26 8.20 0.84
CA VAL A 59 -11.03 9.13 -0.28
C VAL A 59 -9.55 9.49 -0.50
N PRO A 60 -8.80 9.97 0.52
CA PRO A 60 -7.39 10.30 0.30
C PRO A 60 -6.54 9.07 -0.07
N GLN A 61 -6.87 7.88 0.43
CA GLN A 61 -6.16 6.66 0.06
C GLN A 61 -6.47 6.20 -1.37
N LEU A 62 -7.70 6.40 -1.86
CA LEU A 62 -8.03 6.19 -3.27
C LEU A 62 -7.25 7.14 -4.17
N ALA A 63 -7.15 8.42 -3.79
CA ALA A 63 -6.36 9.40 -4.53
C ALA A 63 -4.87 9.00 -4.58
N MET A 64 -4.31 8.58 -3.44
CA MET A 64 -2.94 8.06 -3.37
C MET A 64 -2.74 6.84 -4.27
N ALA A 65 -3.67 5.88 -4.26
CA ALA A 65 -3.57 4.67 -5.07
C ALA A 65 -3.57 4.93 -6.59
N LYS A 66 -4.21 6.02 -7.05
CA LYS A 66 -4.18 6.42 -8.47
C LYS A 66 -2.81 6.95 -8.92
N ALA A 67 -2.04 7.53 -8.00
CA ALA A 67 -0.72 8.06 -8.29
C ALA A 67 0.41 7.04 -8.04
N PHE A 68 0.14 6.00 -7.26
CA PHE A 68 1.09 4.96 -6.91
C PHE A 68 1.33 4.01 -8.10
N GLN A 69 2.58 3.90 -8.54
CA GLN A 69 2.95 3.11 -9.72
C GLN A 69 3.59 1.78 -9.36
N LYS A 70 3.60 0.83 -10.30
CA LYS A 70 4.41 -0.38 -10.14
C LYS A 70 5.89 0.01 -10.06
N GLY A 71 6.62 -0.62 -9.14
CA GLY A 71 7.97 -0.22 -8.77
C GLY A 71 8.03 0.71 -7.56
N ASP A 72 7.01 1.54 -7.33
CA ASP A 72 6.97 2.39 -6.16
C ASP A 72 6.93 1.56 -4.87
N PHE A 73 7.40 2.18 -3.78
CA PHE A 73 7.45 1.59 -2.46
C PHE A 73 6.60 2.35 -1.46
N ARG A 74 5.71 1.65 -0.77
CA ARG A 74 5.02 2.14 0.42
C ARG A 74 5.81 1.81 1.68
N SER A 75 6.01 2.82 2.53
CA SER A 75 6.38 2.67 3.95
C SER A 75 5.27 3.28 4.80
N GLY A 76 4.27 2.47 5.11
CA GLY A 76 2.98 3.02 5.50
C GLY A 76 2.61 2.80 6.96
N TYR A 77 1.34 3.10 7.20
CA TYR A 77 0.73 3.21 8.50
C TYR A 77 -0.43 2.24 8.65
N TYR A 78 -0.73 1.85 9.88
CA TYR A 78 -1.70 0.79 10.18
C TYR A 78 -3.15 1.10 9.76
N ARG A 79 -3.45 2.31 9.27
CA ARG A 79 -4.77 2.70 8.75
C ARG A 79 -4.87 2.71 7.23
N ASP A 80 -3.90 2.16 6.50
CA ASP A 80 -3.86 2.18 5.02
C ASP A 80 -4.69 1.09 4.34
N GLN A 81 -5.69 0.55 5.03
CA GLN A 81 -6.56 -0.51 4.54
C GLN A 81 -7.16 -0.22 3.15
N THR A 82 -7.69 0.99 2.92
CA THR A 82 -8.34 1.32 1.64
C THR A 82 -7.31 1.41 0.52
N PHE A 83 -6.12 1.93 0.81
CA PHE A 83 -5.02 1.96 -0.15
C PHE A 83 -4.66 0.54 -0.59
N MET A 84 -4.44 -0.37 0.36
CA MET A 84 -4.12 -1.77 0.05
C MET A 84 -5.21 -2.46 -0.77
N MET A 85 -6.49 -2.18 -0.48
CA MET A 85 -7.62 -2.67 -1.28
C MET A 85 -7.64 -2.07 -2.69
N ALA A 86 -7.31 -0.78 -2.83
CA ALA A 86 -7.34 -0.07 -4.10
C ALA A 86 -6.24 -0.52 -5.08
N ILE A 87 -5.05 -0.87 -4.57
CA ILE A 87 -3.97 -1.42 -5.39
C ILE A 87 -4.10 -2.93 -5.64
N GLY A 88 -5.13 -3.58 -5.08
CA GLY A 88 -5.39 -5.01 -5.27
C GLY A 88 -4.61 -5.95 -4.36
N GLU A 89 -3.86 -5.42 -3.39
CA GLU A 89 -3.02 -6.19 -2.46
C GLU A 89 -3.76 -6.65 -1.20
N LEU A 90 -5.04 -6.28 -1.06
CA LEU A 90 -5.89 -6.73 0.03
C LEU A 90 -7.34 -6.92 -0.42
N THR A 91 -7.87 -8.13 -0.28
CA THR A 91 -9.30 -8.39 -0.45
C THR A 91 -10.04 -8.34 0.89
N ALA A 92 -11.36 -8.20 0.86
CA ALA A 92 -12.19 -8.30 2.08
C ALA A 92 -12.00 -9.65 2.79
N GLN A 93 -11.87 -10.75 2.04
CA GLN A 93 -11.65 -12.08 2.62
C GLN A 93 -10.28 -12.16 3.33
N GLN A 94 -9.21 -11.68 2.69
CA GLN A 94 -7.88 -11.64 3.31
C GLN A 94 -7.83 -10.72 4.52
N PHE A 95 -8.55 -9.59 4.48
CA PHE A 95 -8.71 -8.71 5.64
C PHE A 95 -9.29 -9.46 6.85
N PHE A 96 -10.37 -10.22 6.66
CA PHE A 96 -10.94 -11.03 7.75
C PHE A 96 -10.07 -12.22 8.14
N ALA A 97 -9.38 -12.86 7.20
CA ALA A 97 -8.42 -13.93 7.50
C ALA A 97 -7.29 -13.43 8.41
N GLY A 98 -6.73 -12.25 8.12
CA GLY A 98 -5.75 -11.57 8.98
C GLY A 98 -6.35 -11.21 10.34
N LEU A 99 -7.59 -10.69 10.38
CA LEU A 99 -8.28 -10.35 11.63
C LEU A 99 -8.44 -11.56 12.57
N TYR A 100 -8.64 -12.76 12.01
CA TYR A 100 -8.74 -14.02 12.75
C TYR A 100 -7.42 -14.78 12.90
N ALA A 101 -6.28 -14.19 12.49
CA ALA A 101 -4.96 -14.80 12.52
C ALA A 101 -4.90 -16.16 11.78
N HIS A 102 -5.46 -16.23 10.58
CA HIS A 102 -5.45 -17.44 9.77
C HIS A 102 -4.00 -17.85 9.39
N PRO A 103 -3.53 -19.07 9.68
CA PRO A 103 -2.12 -19.44 9.58
C PRO A 103 -1.64 -19.78 8.15
N SER A 104 -2.39 -19.40 7.12
CA SER A 104 -2.07 -19.73 5.72
C SER A 104 -1.65 -18.46 4.98
N LEU A 105 -0.55 -18.54 4.22
CA LEU A 105 -0.13 -17.46 3.32
C LEU A 105 -1.12 -17.22 2.17
N GLU A 106 -1.93 -18.21 1.81
CA GLU A 106 -2.96 -18.01 0.80
C GLU A 106 -4.11 -17.15 1.34
N ALA A 107 -4.51 -17.40 2.60
CA ALA A 107 -5.61 -16.70 3.25
C ALA A 107 -5.20 -15.35 3.84
N ASP A 108 -4.05 -15.29 4.53
CA ASP A 108 -3.42 -14.08 5.04
C ASP A 108 -2.03 -13.93 4.37
N PRO A 109 -1.97 -13.32 3.17
CA PRO A 109 -0.73 -13.20 2.41
C PRO A 109 0.29 -12.30 3.08
N MET A 110 -0.08 -11.48 4.06
CA MET A 110 0.85 -10.51 4.65
C MET A 110 1.63 -11.12 5.82
N SER A 111 0.99 -12.01 6.58
CA SER A 111 1.60 -12.50 7.82
C SER A 111 1.41 -13.98 8.15
N ALA A 112 0.49 -14.67 7.48
CA ALA A 112 0.04 -16.02 7.87
C ALA A 112 -0.28 -16.09 9.38
N GLY A 113 -1.03 -15.11 9.88
CA GLY A 113 -1.47 -15.02 11.27
C GLY A 113 -0.40 -14.65 12.30
N ARG A 114 0.80 -14.23 11.85
CA ARG A 114 1.93 -13.88 12.74
C ARG A 114 1.94 -12.42 13.17
N GLN A 115 1.30 -11.53 12.41
CA GLN A 115 1.23 -10.10 12.71
C GLN A 115 -0.11 -9.74 13.33
N MET A 116 -0.14 -8.62 14.06
CA MET A 116 -1.40 -7.99 14.46
C MET A 116 -2.09 -7.36 13.24
N GLY A 117 -3.41 -7.21 13.33
CA GLY A 117 -4.19 -6.52 12.31
C GLY A 117 -3.68 -5.08 12.09
N GLY A 118 -3.65 -4.65 10.83
CA GLY A 118 -3.12 -3.34 10.44
C GLY A 118 -1.62 -3.36 10.11
N HIS A 119 -0.97 -4.52 10.01
CA HIS A 119 0.38 -4.61 9.45
C HIS A 119 0.34 -5.08 8.00
N PHE A 120 0.41 -4.14 7.05
CA PHE A 120 0.35 -4.45 5.63
C PHE A 120 1.75 -4.65 5.02
N ALA A 121 1.87 -5.56 4.06
CA ALA A 121 3.14 -5.89 3.39
C ALA A 121 2.90 -6.52 2.01
N THR A 122 3.90 -6.47 1.12
CA THR A 122 3.98 -7.33 -0.06
C THR A 122 5.28 -8.13 -0.05
N HIS A 123 5.27 -9.31 -0.67
CA HIS A 123 6.42 -10.22 -0.67
C HIS A 123 7.42 -9.86 -1.77
N SER A 124 8.64 -9.49 -1.40
CA SER A 124 9.73 -9.23 -2.35
C SER A 124 10.39 -10.50 -2.90
N LEU A 125 10.22 -11.63 -2.21
CA LEU A 125 10.71 -12.95 -2.63
C LEU A 125 9.55 -13.81 -3.11
N ASP A 126 9.82 -14.72 -4.03
CA ASP A 126 8.89 -15.76 -4.47
C ASP A 126 8.91 -16.98 -3.54
N GLU A 127 8.16 -18.03 -3.91
CA GLU A 127 8.06 -19.28 -3.14
C GLU A 127 9.37 -20.08 -3.09
N ASN A 128 10.29 -19.83 -4.01
CA ASN A 128 11.61 -20.46 -4.05
C ASN A 128 12.67 -19.64 -3.29
N GLY A 129 12.30 -18.46 -2.78
CA GLY A 129 13.21 -17.52 -2.12
C GLY A 129 13.99 -16.63 -3.09
N GLU A 130 13.65 -16.66 -4.38
CA GLU A 130 14.26 -15.82 -5.40
C GLU A 130 13.60 -14.44 -5.43
N TRP A 131 14.36 -13.43 -5.86
CA TRP A 131 13.83 -12.07 -5.97
C TRP A 131 12.75 -11.99 -7.04
N LYS A 132 11.59 -11.44 -6.67
CA LYS A 132 10.62 -10.98 -7.65
C LYS A 132 11.15 -9.75 -8.37
N ASN A 133 10.60 -9.49 -9.57
CA ASN A 133 10.81 -8.22 -10.24
C ASN A 133 10.02 -7.12 -9.52
N LEU A 134 10.69 -6.36 -8.66
CA LEU A 134 10.09 -5.31 -7.84
C LEU A 134 9.57 -4.15 -8.69
N THR A 135 10.07 -3.96 -9.91
CA THR A 135 9.58 -2.93 -10.84
C THR A 135 8.18 -3.25 -11.41
N GLN A 136 7.70 -4.50 -11.27
CA GLN A 136 6.45 -4.98 -11.88
C GLN A 136 5.31 -5.20 -10.89
N GLN A 137 5.53 -4.89 -9.61
CA GLN A 137 4.55 -5.03 -8.54
C GLN A 137 4.41 -3.73 -7.74
N TYR A 138 3.38 -3.67 -6.91
CA TYR A 138 3.25 -2.63 -5.91
C TYR A 138 4.01 -3.05 -4.66
N ASN A 139 5.08 -2.33 -4.31
CA ASN A 139 5.91 -2.72 -3.18
C ASN A 139 5.40 -2.07 -1.89
N SER A 140 5.28 -2.86 -0.82
CA SER A 140 4.98 -2.36 0.50
C SER A 140 5.95 -2.99 1.51
N SER A 141 6.77 -2.15 2.13
CA SER A 141 7.57 -2.59 3.27
C SER A 141 6.64 -3.05 4.40
N ALA A 142 7.01 -4.11 5.13
CA ALA A 142 6.19 -4.62 6.21
C ALA A 142 5.97 -3.57 7.30
N ASP A 143 4.73 -3.17 7.52
CA ASP A 143 4.36 -2.25 8.58
C ASP A 143 4.75 -2.79 9.97
N ILE A 144 4.91 -1.89 10.93
CA ILE A 144 5.35 -2.19 12.30
C ILE A 144 4.51 -1.43 13.32
N SER A 145 4.45 -1.95 14.55
CA SER A 145 3.68 -1.32 15.62
C SER A 145 4.24 0.01 16.15
N PRO A 146 5.56 0.19 16.31
CA PRO A 146 6.12 1.47 16.74
C PRO A 146 5.82 2.56 15.73
N THR A 147 5.01 3.53 16.13
CA THR A 147 4.65 4.65 15.26
C THR A 147 5.88 5.47 14.91
N ALA A 148 5.88 6.06 13.71
CA ALA A 148 7.01 6.78 13.10
C ALA A 148 8.27 5.94 12.80
N GLY A 149 8.37 4.68 13.29
CA GLY A 149 9.47 3.78 12.94
C GLY A 149 9.57 3.48 11.43
N GLN A 150 8.48 3.69 10.68
CA GLN A 150 8.47 3.61 9.23
C GLN A 150 9.11 4.83 8.54
N MET A 151 9.25 5.98 9.20
CA MET A 151 9.77 7.21 8.59
C MET A 151 11.27 7.12 8.21
N PRO A 152 12.18 6.57 9.04
CA PRO A 152 13.55 6.32 8.60
C PRO A 152 13.63 5.33 7.45
N ARG A 153 12.72 4.33 7.42
CA ARG A 153 12.64 3.36 6.33
C ARG A 153 12.20 4.02 5.03
N LEU A 154 11.21 4.92 5.08
CA LEU A 154 10.79 5.75 3.96
C LEU A 154 11.98 6.50 3.34
N LEU A 155 12.79 7.14 4.18
CA LEU A 155 14.00 7.84 3.73
C LEU A 155 15.00 6.88 3.07
N GLY A 156 15.22 5.70 3.67
CA GLY A 156 16.08 4.67 3.09
C GLY A 156 15.60 4.18 1.71
N LEU A 157 14.29 3.99 1.54
CA LEU A 157 13.69 3.61 0.26
C LEU A 157 13.86 4.71 -0.79
N ALA A 158 13.64 5.97 -0.43
CA ALA A 158 13.89 7.11 -1.32
C ALA A 158 15.38 7.23 -1.69
N GLN A 159 16.27 7.02 -0.73
CA GLN A 159 17.71 7.02 -0.94
C GLN A 159 18.15 5.88 -1.86
N ALA A 160 17.48 4.72 -1.84
CA ALA A 160 17.75 3.63 -2.77
C ALA A 160 17.46 4.06 -4.22
N SER A 161 16.33 4.71 -4.49
CA SER A 161 16.03 5.26 -5.82
C SER A 161 17.12 6.23 -6.28
N LYS A 162 17.60 7.12 -5.39
CA LYS A 162 18.72 8.01 -5.70
C LYS A 162 20.00 7.23 -6.02
N ALA A 163 20.32 6.19 -5.24
CA ALA A 163 21.49 5.34 -5.48
C ALA A 163 21.42 4.64 -6.84
N TYR A 164 20.27 4.05 -7.21
CA TYR A 164 20.07 3.45 -8.53
C TYR A 164 20.21 4.44 -9.69
N ARG A 165 20.00 5.73 -9.45
CA ARG A 165 20.16 6.79 -10.45
C ARG A 165 21.61 7.26 -10.59
N GLU A 166 22.36 7.32 -9.50
CA GLU A 166 23.69 7.95 -9.45
C GLU A 166 24.85 6.95 -9.50
N VAL A 167 24.67 5.73 -9.01
CA VAL A 167 25.71 4.70 -8.92
C VAL A 167 25.65 3.80 -10.16
N LYS A 168 26.62 3.95 -11.07
CA LYS A 168 26.61 3.28 -12.38
C LYS A 168 26.66 1.76 -12.28
N GLU A 169 27.30 1.24 -11.24
CA GLU A 169 27.44 -0.18 -10.94
C GLU A 169 26.08 -0.84 -10.65
N LEU A 170 25.06 -0.06 -10.26
CA LEU A 170 23.71 -0.55 -9.99
C LEU A 170 22.82 -0.60 -11.25
N ASN A 171 23.28 -0.09 -12.40
CA ASN A 171 22.45 0.00 -13.62
C ASN A 171 22.01 -1.36 -14.18
N SER A 172 22.76 -2.43 -13.89
CA SER A 172 22.41 -3.79 -14.32
C SER A 172 21.32 -4.43 -13.46
N ALA A 173 21.00 -3.83 -12.30
CA ALA A 173 20.08 -4.38 -11.31
C ALA A 173 18.61 -4.04 -11.63
N THR A 174 18.20 -4.29 -12.88
CA THR A 174 16.92 -3.84 -13.46
C THR A 174 15.68 -4.49 -12.86
N GLN A 175 15.84 -5.60 -12.13
CA GLN A 175 14.74 -6.24 -11.39
C GLN A 175 14.31 -5.44 -10.15
N PHE A 176 15.16 -4.53 -9.66
CA PHE A 176 14.91 -3.76 -8.44
C PHE A 176 14.55 -2.30 -8.72
N SER A 177 14.97 -1.77 -9.86
CA SER A 177 14.75 -0.37 -10.20
C SER A 177 14.80 -0.11 -11.70
N ASN A 178 13.93 0.79 -12.16
CA ASN A 178 13.94 1.45 -13.44
C ASN A 178 14.66 2.80 -13.32
N LYS A 179 16.00 2.74 -13.26
CA LYS A 179 16.89 3.93 -13.24
C LYS A 179 16.62 4.89 -12.07
N GLY A 180 16.15 4.35 -10.96
CA GLY A 180 15.82 5.12 -9.76
C GLY A 180 14.60 6.03 -9.92
N ASN A 181 13.64 5.68 -10.80
CA ASN A 181 12.42 6.46 -10.98
C ASN A 181 11.32 6.10 -9.97
N GLU A 182 11.52 5.06 -9.17
CA GLU A 182 10.59 4.63 -8.13
C GLU A 182 10.43 5.70 -7.05
N VAL A 183 9.20 5.97 -6.65
CA VAL A 183 8.86 6.90 -5.57
C VAL A 183 8.62 6.12 -4.27
N ALA A 184 9.14 6.67 -3.17
CA ALA A 184 8.86 6.16 -1.84
C ALA A 184 7.71 6.96 -1.22
N TRP A 185 6.64 6.26 -0.84
CA TRP A 185 5.40 6.82 -0.32
C TRP A 185 5.25 6.52 1.17
N GLY A 186 5.02 7.56 1.96
CA GLY A 186 4.86 7.45 3.41
C GLY A 186 3.53 7.98 3.88
N THR A 187 2.93 7.31 4.86
CA THR A 187 1.76 7.80 5.60
C THR A 187 2.08 7.83 7.09
N ILE A 188 1.50 8.80 7.79
CA ILE A 188 1.68 8.96 9.24
C ILE A 188 0.44 9.61 9.85
N GLY A 189 0.09 9.17 11.07
CA GLY A 189 -0.95 9.81 11.87
C GLY A 189 -0.47 11.13 12.46
N ASN A 190 -1.38 12.09 12.63
CA ASN A 190 -1.08 13.41 13.18
C ASN A 190 -0.43 13.37 14.58
N ALA A 191 -0.81 12.41 15.44
CA ALA A 191 -0.17 12.28 16.75
C ALA A 191 1.26 11.76 16.61
N SER A 192 1.46 10.80 15.71
CA SER A 192 2.75 10.14 15.46
C SER A 192 3.80 11.03 14.80
N THR A 193 3.44 12.21 14.27
CA THR A 193 4.44 13.16 13.74
C THR A 193 5.30 13.80 14.83
N SER A 194 4.99 13.55 16.11
CA SER A 194 5.74 14.07 17.26
C SER A 194 6.82 13.10 17.79
N GLU A 195 6.88 11.88 17.24
CA GLU A 195 7.99 10.94 17.46
C GLU A 195 9.27 11.45 16.77
#